data_AF-A0A9D8IA81-F1
#
_entry.id   AF-A0A9D8IA81-F1
#
_cell.length_a   1.000
_cell.length_b   1.000
_cell.length_c   1.000
_cell.angle_alpha   90.00
_cell.angle_beta   90.00
_cell.angle_gamma   90.00
#
_symmetry.space_group_name_H-M   'P 1'
#
loop_
_entity.id
_entity.type
_entity.pdbx_description
1 polymer ?
#
loop_
_entity_poly.entity_id
_entity_poly.type
_entity_poly.pdbx_seq_one_letter_code
_entity_poly.pdbx_strand_id
1 'polypeptide(L)' 'MDTDKHACRTIGALALATLVSCVGSVFELAAAPAKLNVVLILADDLGWTDLACFGSDLHETPHLDRLAREGMKFTQ' A
#
# COMPACT_ATOMS: atom_id res chain seq x y z
N MET A 1 17.15 -46.69 -35.68
CA MET A 1 16.86 -46.78 -34.24
C MET A 1 17.24 -45.46 -33.55
N ASP A 2 16.92 -44.31 -34.18
CA ASP A 2 17.39 -42.98 -33.74
C ASP A 2 16.29 -41.90 -33.71
N THR A 3 15.08 -42.19 -34.17
CA THR A 3 13.96 -41.23 -34.24
C THR A 3 13.29 -40.96 -32.89
N ASP A 4 13.43 -41.86 -31.90
CA ASP A 4 12.72 -41.75 -30.60
C ASP A 4 13.38 -40.77 -29.62
N LYS A 5 14.69 -40.50 -29.77
CA LYS A 5 15.44 -39.61 -28.88
C LYS A 5 15.11 -38.13 -29.10
N HIS A 6 14.73 -37.77 -30.32
CA HIS A 6 14.36 -36.40 -30.68
C HIS A 6 12.95 -36.05 -30.20
N ALA A 7 12.01 -36.99 -30.30
CA ALA A 7 10.62 -36.81 -29.85
C ALA A 7 10.52 -36.50 -28.35
N CYS A 8 11.28 -37.22 -27.51
CA CYS A 8 11.29 -37.01 -26.07
C CYS A 8 11.90 -35.64 -25.68
N ARG A 9 12.94 -35.19 -26.39
CA ARG A 9 13.57 -33.88 -26.18
C ARG A 9 12.68 -32.72 -26.62
N THR A 10 11.89 -32.89 -27.68
CA THR A 10 10.95 -31.87 -28.16
C THR A 10 9.72 -31.73 -27.27
N ILE A 11 9.21 -32.82 -26.68
CA ILE A 11 8.06 -32.77 -25.76
C ILE A 11 8.45 -32.06 -24.45
N GLY A 12 9.63 -32.35 -23.90
CA GLY A 12 10.13 -31.67 -22.70
C GLY A 12 10.36 -30.17 -22.89
N ALA A 13 10.87 -29.76 -24.06
CA ALA A 13 11.07 -28.35 -24.40
C ALA A 13 9.75 -27.59 -24.59
N LEU A 14 8.73 -28.21 -25.19
CA LEU A 14 7.41 -27.60 -25.36
C LEU A 14 6.69 -27.42 -24.03
N ALA A 15 6.75 -28.42 -23.14
CA ALA A 15 6.16 -28.36 -21.81
C ALA A 15 6.79 -27.26 -20.93
N LEU A 16 8.12 -27.12 -21.00
CA LEU A 16 8.85 -26.06 -20.28
C LEU A 16 8.52 -24.67 -20.83
N ALA A 17 8.36 -24.54 -22.15
CA ALA A 17 7.99 -23.28 -22.79
C ALA A 17 6.56 -22.82 -22.42
N THR A 18 5.60 -23.75 -22.33
CA THR A 18 4.24 -23.43 -21.85
C THR A 18 4.21 -23.05 -20.37
N LEU A 19 5.05 -23.67 -19.54
CA LEU A 19 5.14 -23.32 -18.11
C LEU A 19 5.71 -21.91 -17.91
N VAL A 20 6.73 -21.53 -18.69
CA VAL A 20 7.34 -20.19 -18.67
C VAL A 20 6.36 -19.11 -19.14
N SER A 21 5.52 -19.40 -20.14
CA SER A 21 4.52 -18.43 -20.64
C SER A 21 3.41 -18.13 -19.63
N CYS A 22 3.06 -19.06 -18.74
CA CYS A 22 2.02 -18.84 -17.73
C CYS A 22 2.51 -18.01 -16.54
N VAL A 23 3.81 -18.05 -16.22
CA VAL A 23 4.39 -17.27 -15.11
C VAL A 23 4.62 -15.79 -15.51
N GLY A 24 4.74 -15.50 -16.80
CA GLY A 24 4.93 -14.12 -17.30
C GLY A 24 3.68 -13.24 -17.25
N SER A 25 2.48 -13.82 -17.24
CA SER A 25 1.21 -13.09 -17.39
C SER A 25 0.65 -12.48 -16.09
N VAL A 26 1.34 -12.65 -14.96
CA VAL A 26 0.92 -12.14 -13.64
C VAL A 26 1.58 -10.81 -13.25
N PHE A 27 2.21 -10.11 -14.20
CA PHE A 27 2.58 -8.71 -13.98
C PHE A 27 1.33 -7.82 -14.05
N GLU A 28 0.61 -7.81 -12.92
CA GLU A 28 -0.47 -6.91 -12.60
C GLU A 28 -0.07 -5.47 -12.93
N LEU A 29 -0.86 -4.81 -13.76
CA LEU A 29 -0.71 -3.40 -14.10
C LEU A 29 -1.07 -2.57 -12.87
N ALA A 30 -0.08 -2.30 -12.01
CA ALA A 30 -0.24 -1.42 -10.88
C ALA A 30 -0.70 -0.04 -11.39
N ALA A 31 -1.97 0.28 -11.15
CA ALA A 31 -2.50 1.61 -11.43
C ALA A 31 -1.65 2.64 -10.67
N ALA A 32 -1.24 3.71 -11.35
CA ALA A 32 -0.46 4.76 -10.72
C ALA A 32 -1.23 5.26 -9.48
N PRO A 33 -0.56 5.35 -8.31
CA PRO A 33 -1.24 5.77 -7.08
C PRO A 33 -1.88 7.13 -7.32
N ALA A 34 -3.15 7.27 -6.89
CA ALA A 34 -3.85 8.52 -7.01
C ALA A 34 -3.01 9.65 -6.40
N LYS A 35 -2.96 10.81 -7.08
CA LYS A 35 -2.17 11.95 -6.62
C LYS A 35 -2.61 12.34 -5.21
N LEU A 36 -1.69 12.22 -4.25
CA LEU A 36 -1.95 12.61 -2.86
C LEU A 36 -2.08 14.13 -2.77
N ASN A 37 -3.09 14.59 -2.03
CA ASN A 37 -3.26 15.98 -1.66
C ASN A 37 -2.79 16.16 -0.21
N VAL A 38 -2.02 17.20 0.05
CA VAL A 38 -1.50 17.51 1.38
C VAL A 38 -2.11 18.83 1.85
N VAL A 39 -2.74 18.82 3.02
CA VAL A 39 -3.28 20.02 3.67
C VAL A 39 -2.52 20.22 4.97
N LEU A 40 -1.78 21.33 5.07
CA LEU A 40 -1.07 21.71 6.29
C LEU A 40 -1.91 22.75 7.04
N ILE A 41 -2.28 22.44 8.27
CA ILE A 41 -2.98 23.34 9.18
C ILE A 41 -1.98 23.76 10.24
N LEU A 42 -1.69 25.06 10.31
CA LEU A 42 -0.86 25.66 11.36
C LEU A 42 -1.78 26.44 12.31
N ALA A 43 -1.71 26.12 13.60
CA ALA A 43 -2.36 26.87 14.65
C ALA A 43 -1.29 27.60 15.46
N ASP A 44 -1.46 28.90 15.65
CA ASP A 44 -0.58 29.74 16.45
C ASP A 44 -0.94 29.61 17.94
N ASP A 45 0.07 29.61 18.82
CA ASP A 45 -0.06 29.51 20.28
C ASP A 45 -0.95 28.36 20.82
N LEU A 46 -1.17 27.30 20.05
CA LEU A 46 -1.95 26.14 20.49
C LEU A 46 -1.12 25.24 21.41
N GLY A 47 -1.48 25.19 22.69
CA GLY A 47 -0.84 24.34 23.69
C GLY A 47 -1.31 22.89 23.64
N TRP A 48 -0.46 21.97 24.11
CA TRP A 48 -0.78 20.55 24.22
C TRP A 48 -2.00 20.29 25.12
N THR A 49 -2.15 21.09 26.16
CA THR A 49 -3.22 20.98 27.17
C THR A 49 -4.56 21.50 26.68
N ASP A 50 -4.64 22.05 25.48
CA ASP A 50 -5.84 22.73 24.98
C ASP A 50 -6.76 21.79 24.21
N LEU A 51 -6.28 20.61 23.82
CA LEU A 51 -7.04 19.65 23.01
C LEU A 51 -7.61 18.51 23.85
N ALA A 52 -8.87 18.16 23.60
CA ALA A 52 -9.53 17.05 24.29
C ALA A 52 -8.84 15.71 24.01
N CYS A 53 -8.32 15.49 22.79
CA CYS A 53 -7.55 14.30 22.44
C CYS A 53 -6.21 14.13 23.21
N PHE A 54 -5.79 15.17 23.93
CA PHE A 54 -4.64 15.18 24.85
C PHE A 54 -5.03 15.25 26.34
N GLY A 55 -6.32 15.10 26.65
CA GLY A 55 -6.83 15.05 28.02
C GLY A 55 -7.29 16.41 28.58
N SER A 56 -7.53 17.39 27.71
CA SER A 56 -8.16 18.65 28.13
C SER A 56 -9.66 18.46 28.37
N ASP A 57 -10.16 19.02 29.48
CA ASP A 57 -11.60 19.12 29.76
C ASP A 57 -12.15 20.54 29.50
N LEU A 58 -11.31 21.46 29.00
CA LEU A 58 -11.64 22.88 28.85
C LEU A 58 -12.31 23.22 27.51
N HIS A 59 -11.92 22.52 26.43
CA HIS A 59 -12.33 22.85 25.07
C HIS A 59 -12.85 21.62 24.33
N GLU A 60 -13.96 21.78 23.63
CA GLU A 60 -14.50 20.76 22.73
C GLU A 60 -13.83 20.86 21.36
N THR A 61 -13.09 19.82 20.96
CA THR A 61 -12.33 19.80 19.71
C THR A 61 -12.73 18.65 18.78
N PRO A 62 -14.03 18.46 18.45
CA PRO A 62 -14.54 17.22 17.86
C PRO A 62 -13.91 16.87 16.50
N HIS A 63 -13.50 17.87 15.72
CA HIS A 63 -12.83 17.64 14.44
C HIS A 63 -11.38 17.19 14.61
N LEU A 64 -10.64 17.79 15.55
CA LEU A 64 -9.26 17.40 15.86
C LEU A 64 -9.23 16.05 16.57
N ASP A 65 -10.22 15.77 17.42
CA ASP A 65 -10.37 14.48 18.08
C ASP A 65 -10.64 13.36 17.08
N ARG A 66 -11.47 13.63 16.06
CA ARG A 66 -11.68 12.70 14.95
C ARG A 66 -10.39 12.47 14.16
N LEU A 67 -9.67 13.54 13.80
CA LEU A 67 -8.39 13.44 13.08
C LEU A 67 -7.36 12.62 13.86
N ALA A 68 -7.28 12.84 15.18
CA ALA A 68 -6.43 12.07 16.07
C ALA A 68 -6.81 10.58 16.16
N ARG A 69 -8.11 10.25 16.09
CA ARG A 69 -8.63 8.88 16.16
C ARG A 69 -8.48 8.12 14.84
N GLU A 70 -8.67 8.80 13.71
CA GLU A 70 -8.59 8.21 12.37
C GLU A 70 -7.16 8.20 11.83
N GLY A 71 -6.30 9.04 12.37
CA GLY A 71 -4.91 9.18 11.97
C GLY A 71 -3.92 8.81 13.07
N MET A 72 -2.93 9.69 13.27
CA MET A 72 -1.84 9.50 14.22
C MET A 72 -1.72 10.73 15.11
N LYS A 73 -1.43 10.50 16.39
CA LYS A 73 -1.06 11.54 17.36
C LYS A 73 0.44 11.44 17.65
N PHE A 74 1.12 12.58 17.68
CA PHE A 74 2.52 12.68 18.10
C PHE A 74 2.57 13.30 19.49
N THR A 75 3.30 12.70 20.44
CA THR A 75 3.24 13.08 21.86
C THR A 75 4.59 13.48 22.46
N GLN A 76 5.59 13.79 21.62
CA GLN A 76 6.98 14.06 22.02
C GLN A 76 7.58 15.14 21.12
#